data_AF-A0A0K9XLH2-F1
#
_entry.id   AF-A0A0K9XLH2-F1
#
_cell.length_a   1.000
_cell.length_b   1.000
_cell.length_c   1.000
_cell.angle_alpha   90.00
_cell.angle_beta   90.00
_cell.angle_gamma   90.00
#
_symmetry.space_group_name_H-M   'P 1'
#
loop_
_entity.id
_entity.type
_entity.pdbx_description
1 polymer ?
#
loop_
_entity_poly.entity_id
_entity_poly.type
_entity_poly.pdbx_seq_one_letter_code
_entity_poly.pdbx_strand_id
1 'polypeptide(L)'
;MPDHLPPWQAPSDIERGLYEAKVRNDWAAYFDVLAGAVLYHATPRDFAENRPGYFLRSSSWLPMVSQHCHVYFTEGMLPVPVEDPVFFRFSLSFLARNWPADSDHIWLAINPGSPCEGIFPATPSHRLVWQQHTQKRDPYSSAPTLRTLWVGGALSGPVAHGLACGALLCVHNSSFWNAMAWHGRGFDEERERLKEWWDITDRDGWRRAQENLLQGNSVTGGVWEFVLEIRQMLHRQYGGFVDTAHWRQVTERILRARAQEENDAAGIEAEVTRVLKVIGRITRYEARFRADGLLAEDKQVRSVLAWDFGRASKMARWGLGARYCTLAEAENAVVRAGRISQLNYRSWEEFSAGYILGRCLHFDEEEFGDWYQDMLEAHRILVTEPNSPWLNIPWR
;
A
#
# COMPACT_ATOMS: atom_id res chain seq x y z
N MET A 1 39.09 -25.18 5.95
CA MET A 1 37.66 -25.24 5.59
C MET A 1 37.34 -23.92 4.95
N PRO A 2 36.97 -23.83 3.66
CA PRO A 2 36.53 -22.56 3.11
C PRO A 2 35.16 -22.25 3.71
N ASP A 3 35.05 -21.13 4.42
CA ASP A 3 33.77 -20.57 4.83
C ASP A 3 32.93 -20.33 3.57
N HIS A 4 32.00 -21.24 3.29
CA HIS A 4 31.01 -21.04 2.25
C HIS A 4 30.10 -19.90 2.71
N LEU A 5 30.34 -18.70 2.19
CA LEU A 5 29.35 -17.63 2.24
C LEU A 5 28.01 -18.19 1.78
N PRO A 6 26.91 -17.92 2.51
CA PRO A 6 25.60 -18.40 2.09
C PRO A 6 25.30 -17.90 0.67
N PRO A 7 24.65 -18.71 -0.17
CA PRO A 7 24.27 -18.28 -1.51
C PRO A 7 23.43 -17.01 -1.42
N TRP A 8 23.70 -16.05 -2.30
CA TRP A 8 22.97 -14.78 -2.31
C TRP A 8 21.47 -15.03 -2.43
N GLN A 9 20.71 -14.42 -1.51
CA GLN A 9 19.26 -14.44 -1.55
C GLN A 9 18.76 -13.20 -2.27
N ALA A 10 18.04 -13.39 -3.37
CA ALA A 10 17.39 -12.29 -4.07
C ALA A 10 16.33 -11.63 -3.17
N PRO A 11 16.28 -10.28 -3.11
CA PRO A 11 15.32 -9.57 -2.26
C PRO A 11 13.88 -9.71 -2.74
N SER A 12 13.63 -9.91 -4.03
CA SER A 12 12.29 -10.18 -4.57
C SER A 12 12.34 -11.05 -5.82
N ASP A 13 11.16 -11.41 -6.35
CA ASP A 13 11.03 -12.19 -7.57
C ASP A 13 11.62 -11.48 -8.80
N ILE A 14 11.62 -10.13 -8.82
CA ILE A 14 12.26 -9.34 -9.89
C ILE A 14 13.76 -9.59 -9.88
N GLU A 15 14.43 -9.34 -8.75
CA GLU A 15 15.87 -9.52 -8.63
C GLU A 15 16.29 -10.99 -8.80
N ARG A 16 15.43 -11.93 -8.39
CA ARG A 16 15.65 -13.36 -8.66
C ARG A 16 15.65 -13.63 -10.17
N GLY A 17 14.65 -13.12 -10.89
CA GLY A 17 14.57 -13.26 -12.34
C GLY A 17 15.77 -12.63 -13.07
N LEU A 18 16.20 -11.44 -12.65
CA LEU A 18 17.38 -10.78 -13.21
C LEU A 18 18.66 -11.59 -12.96
N TYR A 19 18.85 -12.08 -11.74
CA TYR A 19 20.00 -12.91 -11.39
C TYR A 19 20.03 -14.22 -12.16
N GLU A 20 18.92 -14.96 -12.22
CA GLU A 20 18.84 -16.23 -12.94
C GLU A 20 19.09 -16.05 -14.44
N ALA A 21 18.51 -15.01 -15.05
CA ALA A 21 18.75 -14.67 -16.45
C ALA A 21 20.23 -14.37 -16.70
N LYS A 22 20.85 -13.55 -15.84
CA LYS A 22 22.28 -13.22 -15.92
C LYS A 22 23.18 -14.44 -15.77
N VAL A 23 22.94 -15.30 -14.78
CA VAL A 23 23.73 -16.53 -14.57
C VAL A 23 23.67 -17.45 -15.78
N ARG A 24 22.53 -17.49 -16.49
CA ARG A 24 22.37 -18.23 -17.75
C ARG A 24 22.93 -17.51 -18.98
N ASN A 25 23.44 -16.28 -18.85
CA ASN A 25 23.79 -15.38 -19.95
C ASN A 25 22.61 -15.11 -20.92
N ASP A 26 21.38 -15.19 -20.42
CA ASP A 26 20.16 -14.95 -21.18
C ASP A 26 19.73 -13.49 -21.03
N TRP A 27 20.35 -12.62 -21.82
CA TRP A 27 20.09 -11.18 -21.78
C TRP A 27 18.71 -10.79 -22.30
N ALA A 28 18.11 -11.61 -23.17
CA ALA A 28 16.73 -11.39 -23.62
C ALA A 28 15.76 -11.58 -22.44
N ALA A 29 15.89 -12.67 -21.67
CA ALA A 29 15.12 -12.87 -20.45
C ALA A 29 15.39 -11.80 -19.40
N TYR A 30 16.64 -11.30 -19.30
CA TYR A 30 16.97 -10.19 -18.40
C TYR A 30 16.18 -8.93 -18.76
N PHE A 31 16.14 -8.54 -20.03
CA PHE A 31 15.36 -7.38 -20.48
C PHE A 31 13.85 -7.61 -20.39
N ASP A 32 13.35 -8.84 -20.56
CA ASP A 32 11.95 -9.16 -20.29
C ASP A 32 11.59 -8.88 -18.83
N VAL A 33 12.39 -9.38 -17.88
CA VAL A 33 12.18 -9.11 -16.44
C VAL A 33 12.27 -7.60 -16.17
N LEU A 34 13.30 -6.94 -16.69
CA LEU A 34 13.51 -5.50 -16.51
C LEU A 34 12.38 -4.65 -17.09
N ALA A 35 11.78 -5.07 -18.21
CA ALA A 35 10.64 -4.38 -18.84
C ALA A 35 9.39 -4.39 -17.96
N GLY A 36 9.25 -5.39 -17.07
CA GLY A 36 8.17 -5.46 -16.07
C GLY A 36 8.53 -4.83 -14.72
N ALA A 37 9.74 -4.30 -14.56
CA ALA A 37 10.21 -3.72 -13.31
C ALA A 37 10.07 -2.18 -13.29
N VAL A 38 9.81 -1.63 -12.10
CA VAL A 38 9.99 -0.20 -11.84
C VAL A 38 11.45 0.07 -11.49
N LEU A 39 12.02 1.08 -12.15
CA LEU A 39 13.41 1.49 -12.01
C LEU A 39 13.51 2.83 -11.29
N TYR A 40 14.52 3.01 -10.46
CA TYR A 40 14.68 4.20 -9.64
C TYR A 40 16.02 4.87 -9.89
N HIS A 41 16.01 6.19 -10.07
CA HIS A 41 17.21 7.00 -10.22
C HIS A 41 17.32 8.02 -9.09
N ALA A 42 18.52 8.18 -8.55
CA ALA A 42 18.79 9.17 -7.52
C ALA A 42 18.85 10.58 -8.13
N THR A 43 18.30 11.56 -7.42
CA THR A 43 18.35 12.99 -7.77
C THR A 43 18.61 13.79 -6.50
N PRO A 44 19.48 14.82 -6.54
CA PRO A 44 19.65 15.72 -5.40
C PRO A 44 18.30 16.33 -5.00
N ARG A 45 17.98 16.27 -3.71
CA ARG A 45 16.71 16.72 -3.17
C ARG A 45 16.44 18.19 -3.46
N ASP A 46 17.43 19.06 -3.27
CA ASP A 46 17.30 20.49 -3.54
C ASP A 46 16.88 20.75 -5.01
N PHE A 47 17.41 19.98 -5.97
CA PHE A 47 16.97 20.07 -7.36
C PHE A 47 15.50 19.65 -7.52
N ALA A 48 15.13 18.50 -6.93
CA ALA A 48 13.77 17.95 -7.02
C ALA A 48 12.71 18.88 -6.41
N GLU A 49 13.04 19.56 -5.30
CA GLU A 49 12.13 20.49 -4.63
C GLU A 49 11.98 21.82 -5.38
N ASN A 50 13.06 22.33 -5.98
CA ASN A 50 13.02 23.56 -6.77
C ASN A 50 12.45 23.37 -8.18
N ARG A 51 12.39 22.12 -8.67
CA ARG A 51 11.87 21.78 -10.00
C ARG A 51 10.94 20.56 -9.97
N PRO A 52 9.73 20.70 -9.39
CA PRO A 52 8.77 19.59 -9.33
C PRO A 52 8.49 18.97 -10.70
N GLY A 53 8.49 17.64 -10.77
CA GLY A 53 8.31 16.86 -12.02
C GLY A 53 9.57 16.76 -12.89
N TYR A 54 10.66 17.42 -12.53
CA TYR A 54 11.95 17.27 -13.20
C TYR A 54 12.93 16.52 -12.29
N PHE A 55 13.72 15.64 -12.89
CA PHE A 55 14.79 14.92 -12.21
C PHE A 55 16.14 15.29 -12.82
N LEU A 56 17.20 15.19 -12.02
CA LEU A 56 18.56 15.37 -12.51
C LEU A 56 19.12 14.01 -12.90
N ARG A 57 19.36 13.83 -14.20
CA ARG A 57 19.95 12.59 -14.71
C ARG A 57 21.47 12.62 -14.52
N SER A 58 21.92 12.25 -13.32
CA SER A 58 23.33 12.19 -13.00
C SER A 58 23.99 10.95 -13.61
N SER A 59 25.24 11.08 -14.06
CA SER A 59 26.07 9.93 -14.42
C SER A 59 27.14 9.72 -13.37
N SER A 60 27.56 8.48 -13.19
CA SER A 60 28.63 8.09 -12.28
C SER A 60 29.65 7.26 -13.02
N TRP A 61 30.93 7.51 -12.76
CA TRP A 61 32.00 6.65 -13.25
C TRP A 61 31.94 5.31 -12.52
N LEU A 62 31.79 4.21 -13.26
CA LEU A 62 31.85 2.85 -12.71
C LEU A 62 33.20 2.20 -13.06
N PRO A 63 34.12 2.04 -12.09
CA PRO A 63 35.47 1.52 -12.35
C PRO A 63 35.48 0.12 -12.97
N MET A 64 34.53 -0.73 -12.58
CA MET A 64 34.40 -2.12 -13.05
C MET A 64 34.22 -2.26 -14.57
N VAL A 65 33.66 -1.25 -15.22
CA VAL A 65 33.50 -1.21 -16.69
C VAL A 65 34.29 -0.07 -17.34
N SER A 66 34.96 0.77 -16.53
CA SER A 66 35.64 1.98 -16.98
C SER A 66 34.77 2.84 -17.89
N GLN A 67 33.52 3.09 -17.47
CA GLN A 67 32.56 3.90 -18.20
C GLN A 67 31.73 4.80 -17.28
N HIS A 68 31.27 5.93 -17.82
CA HIS A 68 30.19 6.70 -17.22
C HIS A 68 28.85 5.98 -17.44
N CYS A 69 28.09 5.82 -16.37
CA CYS A 69 26.79 5.16 -16.39
C CYS A 69 25.71 5.99 -15.71
N HIS A 70 24.50 5.94 -16.24
CA HIS A 70 23.31 6.28 -15.46
C HIS A 70 22.90 5.06 -14.64
N VAL A 71 22.92 5.21 -13.32
CA VAL A 71 22.63 4.14 -12.37
C VAL A 71 21.13 4.11 -12.06
N TYR A 72 20.54 2.94 -12.19
CA TYR A 72 19.17 2.66 -11.82
C TYR A 72 19.10 1.47 -10.88
N PHE A 73 18.17 1.54 -9.93
CA PHE A 73 17.89 0.45 -9.00
C PHE A 73 16.50 -0.13 -9.27
N THR A 74 16.36 -1.44 -9.17
CA THR A 74 15.03 -2.06 -9.02
C THR A 74 14.52 -1.85 -7.59
N GLU A 75 13.20 -1.96 -7.40
CA GLU A 75 12.56 -1.66 -6.11
C GLU A 75 13.15 -2.46 -4.94
N GLY A 76 13.50 -3.74 -5.13
CA GLY A 76 14.08 -4.60 -4.08
C GLY A 76 15.54 -4.30 -3.76
N MET A 77 16.21 -3.48 -4.58
CA MET A 77 17.60 -3.08 -4.41
C MET A 77 17.77 -1.63 -3.96
N LEU A 78 16.67 -0.93 -3.68
CA LEU A 78 16.70 0.44 -3.19
C LEU A 78 17.37 0.54 -1.81
N PRO A 79 18.23 1.54 -1.59
CA PRO A 79 18.79 1.78 -0.27
C PRO A 79 17.72 2.31 0.69
N VAL A 80 18.02 2.31 1.99
CA VAL A 80 17.15 2.96 2.98
C VAL A 80 16.99 4.45 2.64
N PRO A 81 15.76 5.02 2.68
CA PRO A 81 15.55 6.45 2.48
C PRO A 81 16.41 7.30 3.41
N VAL A 82 17.22 8.18 2.81
CA VAL A 82 17.98 9.24 3.48
C VAL A 82 17.46 10.61 3.06
N GLU A 83 17.92 11.68 3.71
CA GLU A 83 17.49 13.05 3.39
C GLU A 83 17.80 13.45 1.94
N ASP A 84 19.01 13.13 1.49
CA ASP A 84 19.52 13.36 0.14
C ASP A 84 20.46 12.20 -0.23
N PRO A 85 20.30 11.54 -1.40
CA PRO A 85 19.39 11.84 -2.49
C PRO A 85 17.95 11.33 -2.29
N VAL A 86 17.05 11.85 -3.14
CA VAL A 86 15.71 11.30 -3.35
C VAL A 86 15.66 10.48 -4.62
N PHE A 87 14.68 9.58 -4.76
CA PHE A 87 14.57 8.69 -5.91
C PHE A 87 13.32 8.99 -6.73
N PHE A 88 13.48 9.01 -8.04
CA PHE A 88 12.40 9.11 -9.02
C PHE A 88 12.22 7.77 -9.70
N ARG A 89 10.99 7.42 -10.04
CA ARG A 89 10.69 6.14 -10.69
C ARG A 89 10.57 6.27 -12.20
N PHE A 90 10.90 5.20 -12.91
CA PHE A 90 10.92 5.10 -14.36
C PHE A 90 10.57 3.68 -14.80
N SER A 91 10.15 3.56 -16.05
CA SER A 91 10.07 2.27 -16.75
C SER A 91 11.20 2.14 -17.76
N LEU A 92 11.56 0.92 -18.12
CA LEU A 92 12.52 0.68 -19.22
C LEU A 92 12.03 1.30 -20.53
N SER A 93 10.71 1.29 -20.78
CA SER A 93 10.10 1.93 -21.95
C SER A 93 10.34 3.44 -21.98
N PHE A 94 10.18 4.11 -20.83
CA PHE A 94 10.50 5.54 -20.71
C PHE A 94 11.98 5.80 -21.01
N LEU A 95 12.89 5.02 -20.44
CA LEU A 95 14.34 5.17 -20.67
C LEU A 95 14.71 4.97 -22.14
N ALA A 96 14.13 3.98 -22.79
CA ALA A 96 14.42 3.68 -24.19
C ALA A 96 13.94 4.78 -25.15
N ARG A 97 12.92 5.56 -24.77
CA ARG A 97 12.39 6.69 -25.57
C ARG A 97 13.03 8.03 -25.23
N ASN A 98 13.39 8.24 -23.97
CA ASN A 98 13.82 9.53 -23.43
C ASN A 98 15.30 9.51 -22.99
N TRP A 99 16.11 8.67 -23.64
CA TRP A 99 17.56 8.71 -23.45
C TRP A 99 18.13 9.96 -24.13
N PRO A 100 18.98 10.77 -23.45
CA PRO A 100 19.52 11.97 -24.05
C PRO A 100 20.42 11.65 -25.26
N ALA A 101 20.19 12.34 -26.38
CA ALA A 101 20.90 12.10 -27.64
C ALA A 101 22.41 12.43 -27.57
N ASP A 102 22.80 13.35 -26.69
CA ASP A 102 24.19 13.72 -26.40
C ASP A 102 24.88 12.74 -25.42
N SER A 103 24.13 11.80 -24.85
CA SER A 103 24.58 10.85 -23.84
C SER A 103 24.63 9.41 -24.35
N ASP A 104 24.75 9.21 -25.68
CA ASP A 104 24.87 7.88 -26.30
C ASP A 104 26.14 7.12 -25.87
N HIS A 105 27.14 7.85 -25.34
CA HIS A 105 28.36 7.29 -24.76
C HIS A 105 28.22 6.90 -23.28
N ILE A 106 27.12 7.30 -22.61
CA ILE A 106 26.82 6.96 -21.22
C ILE A 106 26.01 5.67 -21.20
N TRP A 107 26.44 4.71 -20.39
CA TRP A 107 25.85 3.38 -20.32
C TRP A 107 24.68 3.34 -19.32
N LEU A 108 23.81 2.33 -19.44
CA LEU A 108 22.82 1.98 -18.44
C LEU A 108 23.43 0.99 -17.45
N ALA A 109 23.37 1.30 -16.15
CA ALA A 109 23.73 0.36 -15.10
C ALA A 109 22.51 0.06 -14.22
N ILE A 110 22.17 -1.22 -14.09
CA ILE A 110 21.11 -1.72 -13.23
C ILE A 110 21.75 -2.39 -12.02
N ASN A 111 21.38 -1.96 -10.82
CA ASN A 111 21.81 -2.55 -9.54
C ASN A 111 23.33 -2.80 -9.44
N PRO A 112 24.20 -1.83 -9.78
CA PRO A 112 25.65 -2.05 -9.86
C PRO A 112 26.22 -2.54 -8.52
N GLY A 113 27.15 -3.49 -8.58
CA GLY A 113 27.77 -4.11 -7.40
C GLY A 113 26.93 -5.22 -6.77
N SER A 114 25.77 -5.57 -7.34
CA SER A 114 24.94 -6.69 -6.88
C SER A 114 25.11 -7.93 -7.76
N PRO A 115 24.78 -9.14 -7.27
CA PRO A 115 24.80 -10.33 -8.12
C PRO A 115 23.88 -10.25 -9.34
N CYS A 116 22.77 -9.51 -9.24
CA CYS A 116 21.85 -9.25 -10.35
C CYS A 116 22.21 -8.04 -11.22
N GLU A 117 23.41 -7.45 -11.08
CA GLU A 117 23.78 -6.26 -11.86
C GLU A 117 23.76 -6.51 -13.38
N GLY A 118 23.40 -5.49 -14.14
CA GLY A 118 23.49 -5.48 -15.60
C GLY A 118 23.99 -4.13 -16.10
N ILE A 119 25.03 -4.12 -16.93
CA ILE A 119 25.65 -2.89 -17.44
C ILE A 119 25.67 -2.96 -18.97
N PHE A 120 24.99 -2.02 -19.61
CA PHE A 120 24.68 -2.09 -21.05
C PHE A 120 24.99 -0.77 -21.76
N PRO A 121 25.57 -0.81 -22.97
CA PRO A 121 25.59 0.36 -23.83
C PRO A 121 24.17 0.82 -24.12
N ALA A 122 24.00 2.13 -24.27
CA ALA A 122 22.69 2.74 -24.46
C ALA A 122 22.53 3.37 -25.85
N THR A 123 23.26 2.90 -26.87
CA THR A 123 23.18 3.47 -28.24
C THR A 123 21.77 3.29 -28.84
N PRO A 124 21.41 4.00 -29.93
CA PRO A 124 20.08 3.89 -30.54
C PRO A 124 19.63 2.46 -30.86
N SER A 125 20.54 1.59 -31.32
CA SER A 125 20.25 0.18 -31.60
C SER A 125 19.93 -0.62 -30.33
N HIS A 126 20.67 -0.41 -29.24
CA HIS A 126 20.39 -1.05 -27.96
C HIS A 126 19.04 -0.60 -27.38
N ARG A 127 18.72 0.70 -27.49
CA ARG A 127 17.42 1.23 -27.04
C ARG A 127 16.25 0.65 -27.84
N LEU A 128 16.44 0.37 -29.13
CA LEU A 128 15.42 -0.31 -29.92
C LEU A 128 15.13 -1.73 -29.39
N VAL A 129 16.16 -2.46 -28.98
CA VAL A 129 15.99 -3.77 -28.32
C VAL A 129 15.19 -3.62 -27.02
N TRP A 130 15.52 -2.63 -26.18
CA TRP A 130 14.76 -2.37 -24.95
C TRP A 130 13.29 -2.08 -25.24
N GLN A 131 13.00 -1.27 -26.26
CA GLN A 131 11.62 -0.96 -26.65
C GLN A 131 10.85 -2.23 -27.05
N GLN A 132 11.47 -3.16 -27.78
CA GLN A 132 10.83 -4.40 -28.21
C GLN A 132 10.35 -5.24 -27.01
N HIS A 133 11.17 -5.36 -25.96
CA HIS A 133 10.78 -6.09 -24.74
C HIS A 133 9.63 -5.42 -23.98
N THR A 134 9.53 -4.08 -24.06
CA THR A 134 8.48 -3.33 -23.34
C THR A 134 7.12 -3.33 -24.03
N GLN A 135 7.01 -3.77 -25.29
CA GLN A 135 5.72 -3.75 -26.01
C GLN A 135 4.64 -4.64 -25.38
N LYS A 136 5.05 -5.63 -24.58
CA LYS A 136 4.16 -6.63 -23.97
C LYS A 136 4.03 -6.48 -22.45
N ARG A 137 4.68 -5.48 -21.85
CA ARG A 137 4.78 -5.32 -20.39
C ARG A 137 4.66 -3.86 -20.00
N ASP A 138 3.73 -3.56 -19.11
CA ASP A 138 3.64 -2.28 -18.43
C ASP A 138 3.89 -2.50 -16.93
N PRO A 139 4.98 -1.97 -16.35
CA PRO A 139 5.26 -2.14 -14.92
C PRO A 139 4.23 -1.43 -14.02
N TYR A 140 3.35 -0.59 -14.58
CA TYR A 140 2.33 0.13 -13.85
C TYR A 140 0.93 -0.48 -13.98
N SER A 141 0.72 -1.39 -14.94
CA SER A 141 -0.53 -2.11 -15.14
C SER A 141 -0.34 -3.55 -14.68
N SER A 142 -0.61 -3.80 -13.39
CA SER A 142 -0.57 -5.16 -12.84
C SER A 142 -1.85 -5.45 -12.08
N ALA A 143 -2.37 -6.66 -12.28
CA ALA A 143 -3.44 -7.20 -11.45
C ALA A 143 -2.99 -7.23 -9.98
N PRO A 144 -3.91 -7.16 -9.01
CA PRO A 144 -3.59 -7.26 -7.59
C PRO A 144 -2.68 -8.45 -7.32
N THR A 145 -1.49 -8.20 -6.75
CA THR A 145 -0.47 -9.24 -6.56
C THR A 145 0.19 -9.10 -5.20
N LEU A 146 0.33 -10.21 -4.49
CA LEU A 146 1.14 -10.26 -3.27
C LEU A 146 2.62 -10.16 -3.62
N ARG A 147 3.27 -9.09 -3.15
CA ARG A 147 4.73 -8.91 -3.29
C ARG A 147 5.37 -8.82 -1.91
N THR A 148 6.38 -9.66 -1.70
CA THR A 148 7.15 -9.72 -0.44
C THR A 148 8.61 -9.36 -0.72
N LEU A 149 9.17 -8.49 0.12
CA LEU A 149 10.59 -8.19 0.16
C LEU A 149 11.27 -9.16 1.13
N TRP A 150 11.97 -10.16 0.60
CA TRP A 150 12.58 -11.26 1.37
C TRP A 150 13.83 -10.84 2.13
N VAL A 151 14.56 -9.85 1.61
CA VAL A 151 15.77 -9.30 2.24
C VAL A 151 15.54 -7.81 2.50
N GLY A 152 15.66 -7.40 3.76
CA GLY A 152 15.44 -6.00 4.19
C GLY A 152 13.97 -5.65 4.50
N GLY A 153 13.02 -6.55 4.25
CA GLY A 153 11.61 -6.41 4.66
C GLY A 153 11.33 -6.98 6.04
N ALA A 154 10.34 -6.42 6.74
CA ALA A 154 9.92 -6.91 8.06
C ALA A 154 8.99 -8.13 7.93
N LEU A 155 9.49 -9.33 8.20
CA LEU A 155 8.72 -10.58 8.09
C LEU A 155 8.03 -11.00 9.41
N SER A 156 8.46 -10.45 10.54
CA SER A 156 7.94 -10.79 11.87
C SER A 156 8.00 -9.61 12.84
N GLY A 157 7.27 -9.71 13.94
CA GLY A 157 7.28 -8.72 15.02
C GLY A 157 6.35 -7.52 14.79
N PRO A 158 6.40 -6.51 15.68
CA PRO A 158 5.42 -5.43 15.70
C PRO A 158 5.37 -4.58 14.42
N VAL A 159 6.52 -4.34 13.79
CA VAL A 159 6.59 -3.61 12.51
C VAL A 159 5.91 -4.42 11.41
N ALA A 160 6.22 -5.71 11.29
CA ALA A 160 5.60 -6.58 10.28
C ALA A 160 4.08 -6.66 10.46
N HIS A 161 3.59 -6.80 11.70
CA HIS A 161 2.16 -6.79 12.00
C HIS A 161 1.51 -5.46 11.60
N GLY A 162 2.12 -4.32 11.96
CA GLY A 162 1.61 -3.00 11.56
C GLY A 162 1.58 -2.80 10.04
N LEU A 163 2.60 -3.31 9.32
CA LEU A 163 2.65 -3.28 7.85
C LEU A 163 1.57 -4.18 7.24
N ALA A 164 1.31 -5.34 7.84
CA ALA A 164 0.25 -6.27 7.43
C ALA A 164 -1.17 -5.68 7.54
N CYS A 165 -1.41 -4.73 8.45
CA CYS A 165 -2.66 -3.96 8.48
C CYS A 165 -2.89 -3.13 7.20
N GLY A 166 -1.81 -2.71 6.51
CA GLY A 166 -1.87 -2.00 5.23
C GLY A 166 -1.83 -2.92 4.00
N ALA A 167 -1.88 -4.24 4.18
CA ALA A 167 -1.60 -5.21 3.11
C ALA A 167 -2.64 -5.21 1.98
N LEU A 168 -3.93 -4.95 2.27
CA LEU A 168 -4.97 -4.81 1.23
C LEU A 168 -4.59 -3.76 0.18
N LEU A 169 -4.15 -2.58 0.62
CA LEU A 169 -3.66 -1.54 -0.29
C LEU A 169 -2.37 -1.94 -0.99
N CYS A 170 -1.49 -2.69 -0.33
CA CYS A 170 -0.26 -3.15 -0.96
C CYS A 170 -0.52 -4.11 -2.10
N VAL A 171 -1.38 -5.10 -1.89
CA VAL A 171 -1.73 -6.12 -2.89
C VAL A 171 -2.45 -5.46 -4.06
N HIS A 172 -3.45 -4.62 -3.79
CA HIS A 172 -4.16 -3.89 -4.85
C HIS A 172 -3.25 -3.00 -5.70
N ASN A 173 -2.24 -2.35 -5.09
CA ASN A 173 -1.28 -1.52 -5.82
C ASN A 173 -0.03 -2.29 -6.28
N SER A 174 0.00 -3.61 -6.13
CA SER A 174 1.16 -4.47 -6.45
C SER A 174 2.48 -3.93 -5.91
N SER A 175 2.48 -3.56 -4.63
CA SER A 175 3.64 -3.03 -3.92
C SER A 175 4.04 -3.90 -2.75
N PHE A 176 5.29 -3.83 -2.31
CA PHE A 176 5.76 -4.65 -1.19
C PHE A 176 4.92 -4.39 0.07
N TRP A 177 4.38 -5.46 0.66
CA TRP A 177 3.61 -5.33 1.90
C TRP A 177 4.51 -4.99 3.09
N ASN A 178 5.73 -5.54 3.12
CA ASN A 178 6.66 -5.50 4.26
C ASN A 178 7.86 -4.54 4.13
N ALA A 179 7.92 -3.72 3.09
CA ALA A 179 9.00 -2.74 2.94
C ALA A 179 8.73 -1.51 3.82
N MET A 180 9.46 -1.38 4.93
CA MET A 180 9.44 -0.20 5.80
C MET A 180 10.27 0.95 5.22
N ALA A 181 11.42 0.63 4.61
CA ALA A 181 12.28 1.55 3.87
C ALA A 181 11.64 1.97 2.54
N TRP A 182 10.61 2.82 2.64
CA TRP A 182 9.68 3.09 1.55
C TRP A 182 10.10 4.28 0.68
N HIS A 183 10.33 4.03 -0.62
CA HIS A 183 10.40 5.08 -1.66
C HIS A 183 9.10 5.18 -2.47
N GLY A 184 8.24 4.16 -2.41
CA GLY A 184 6.94 4.16 -3.06
C GLY A 184 7.00 4.44 -4.56
N ARG A 185 6.19 5.38 -5.03
CA ARG A 185 6.17 5.82 -6.42
C ARG A 185 7.29 6.80 -6.78
N GLY A 186 8.28 6.99 -5.92
CA GLY A 186 9.28 8.04 -6.09
C GLY A 186 8.85 9.34 -5.40
N PHE A 187 9.83 10.20 -5.13
CA PHE A 187 9.68 11.35 -4.25
C PHE A 187 8.63 12.37 -4.73
N ASP A 188 8.64 12.70 -6.02
CA ASP A 188 7.73 13.65 -6.63
C ASP A 188 6.29 13.12 -6.65
N GLU A 189 6.10 11.87 -7.09
CA GLU A 189 4.77 11.26 -7.16
C GLU A 189 4.15 10.94 -5.79
N GLU A 190 4.98 10.66 -4.78
CA GLU A 190 4.50 10.52 -3.40
C GLU A 190 4.03 11.87 -2.84
N ARG A 191 4.74 12.99 -3.16
CA ARG A 191 4.29 14.33 -2.77
C ARG A 191 3.03 14.75 -3.51
N GLU A 192 2.95 14.53 -4.82
CA GLU A 192 1.73 14.87 -5.57
C GLU A 192 0.54 14.03 -5.10
N ARG A 193 0.73 12.74 -4.78
CA ARG A 193 -0.31 11.91 -4.16
C ARG A 193 -0.85 12.54 -2.88
N LEU A 194 0.05 12.91 -1.97
CA LEU A 194 -0.30 13.43 -0.66
C LEU A 194 -1.01 14.78 -0.79
N LYS A 195 -0.57 15.61 -1.73
CA LYS A 195 -1.23 16.88 -2.04
C LYS A 195 -2.62 16.68 -2.64
N GLU A 196 -2.75 15.90 -3.70
CA GLU A 196 -4.01 15.71 -4.43
C GLU A 196 -5.09 15.03 -3.59
N TRP A 197 -4.73 13.97 -2.88
CA TRP A 197 -5.72 13.09 -2.23
C TRP A 197 -5.90 13.38 -0.74
N TRP A 198 -4.99 14.12 -0.12
CA TRP A 198 -5.00 14.38 1.32
C TRP A 198 -4.75 15.84 1.70
N ASP A 199 -4.49 16.73 0.74
CA ASP A 199 -4.10 18.13 0.98
C ASP A 199 -2.87 18.26 1.91
N ILE A 200 -1.95 17.30 1.81
CA ILE A 200 -0.71 17.26 2.61
C ILE A 200 0.46 17.74 1.76
N THR A 201 1.04 18.87 2.15
CA THR A 201 2.19 19.48 1.45
C THR A 201 3.45 19.58 2.32
N ASP A 202 3.35 19.27 3.61
CA ASP A 202 4.43 19.37 4.58
C ASP A 202 4.35 18.30 5.70
N ARG A 203 5.33 18.36 6.61
CA ARG A 203 5.48 17.49 7.78
C ARG A 203 4.35 17.61 8.80
N ASP A 204 3.83 18.82 9.01
CA ASP A 204 2.79 19.06 10.01
C ASP A 204 1.43 18.55 9.51
N GLY A 205 1.12 18.75 8.23
CA GLY A 205 -0.01 18.16 7.53
C GLY A 205 0.03 16.63 7.59
N TRP A 206 1.19 16.04 7.29
CA TRP A 206 1.38 14.59 7.43
C TRP A 206 1.12 14.12 8.86
N ARG A 207 1.71 14.79 9.86
CA ARG A 207 1.54 14.41 11.27
C ARG A 207 0.08 14.47 11.70
N ARG A 208 -0.64 15.53 11.34
CA ARG A 208 -2.09 15.66 11.63
C ARG A 208 -2.89 14.53 10.99
N ALA A 209 -2.65 14.26 9.70
CA ALA A 209 -3.35 13.19 8.99
C ALA A 209 -3.05 11.80 9.58
N GLN A 210 -1.78 11.53 9.92
CA GLN A 210 -1.37 10.28 10.57
C GLN A 210 -2.08 10.10 11.91
N GLU A 211 -2.10 11.11 12.77
CA GLU A 211 -2.77 11.04 14.07
C GLU A 211 -4.29 10.92 13.92
N ASN A 212 -4.91 11.61 12.96
CA ASN A 212 -6.34 11.49 12.69
C ASN A 212 -6.73 10.05 12.32
N LEU A 213 -5.94 9.40 11.45
CA LEU A 213 -6.16 8.00 11.08
C LEU A 213 -5.92 7.06 12.28
N LEU A 214 -4.90 7.31 13.10
CA LEU A 214 -4.64 6.50 14.30
C LEU A 214 -5.72 6.64 15.38
N GLN A 215 -6.45 7.76 15.39
CA GLN A 215 -7.61 7.96 16.26
C GLN A 215 -8.92 7.46 15.64
N GLY A 216 -8.90 7.04 14.37
CA GLY A 216 -10.08 6.61 13.62
C GLY A 216 -11.03 7.76 13.30
N ASN A 217 -10.57 9.01 13.35
CA ASN A 217 -11.43 10.20 13.30
C ASN A 217 -12.19 10.38 11.97
N SER A 218 -11.78 9.69 10.89
CA SER A 218 -12.54 9.72 9.63
C SER A 218 -13.84 8.90 9.72
N VAL A 219 -13.97 8.07 10.75
CA VAL A 219 -15.06 7.11 10.93
C VAL A 219 -15.73 7.27 12.30
N THR A 220 -14.95 7.48 13.36
CA THR A 220 -15.40 7.76 14.73
C THR A 220 -16.26 9.02 14.78
N GLY A 221 -17.40 8.95 15.47
CA GLY A 221 -18.39 10.04 15.51
C GLY A 221 -19.24 10.15 14.24
N GLY A 222 -18.93 9.38 13.20
CA GLY A 222 -19.75 9.23 12.01
C GLY A 222 -20.91 8.25 12.20
N VAL A 223 -21.91 8.36 11.33
CA VAL A 223 -23.11 7.52 11.38
C VAL A 223 -22.81 6.01 11.22
N TRP A 224 -21.73 5.65 10.53
CA TRP A 224 -21.37 4.24 10.28
C TRP A 224 -20.90 3.54 11.56
N GLU A 225 -19.91 4.11 12.25
CA GLU A 225 -19.40 3.52 13.49
C GLU A 225 -20.47 3.59 14.58
N PHE A 226 -21.23 4.69 14.66
CA PHE A 226 -22.33 4.83 15.61
C PHE A 226 -23.34 3.67 15.56
N VAL A 227 -23.82 3.29 14.36
CA VAL A 227 -24.77 2.17 14.26
C VAL A 227 -24.10 0.83 14.60
N LEU A 228 -22.83 0.64 14.25
CA LEU A 228 -22.08 -0.57 14.57
C LEU A 228 -21.80 -0.69 16.07
N GLU A 229 -21.52 0.40 16.77
CA GLU A 229 -21.37 0.45 18.23
C GLU A 229 -22.65 0.01 18.93
N ILE A 230 -23.81 0.46 18.46
CA ILE A 230 -25.12 0.00 18.96
C ILE A 230 -25.27 -1.50 18.74
N ARG A 231 -24.90 -2.02 17.55
CA ARG A 231 -24.93 -3.47 17.30
C ARG A 231 -23.97 -4.22 18.21
N GLN A 232 -22.78 -3.70 18.46
CA GLN A 232 -21.82 -4.28 19.40
C GLN A 232 -22.32 -4.28 20.84
N MET A 233 -23.06 -3.25 21.26
CA MET A 233 -23.71 -3.21 22.56
C MET A 233 -24.76 -4.32 22.67
N LEU A 234 -25.63 -4.47 21.66
CA LEU A 234 -26.64 -5.52 21.61
C LEU A 234 -26.02 -6.92 21.63
N HIS A 235 -24.97 -7.14 20.83
CA HIS A 235 -24.23 -8.39 20.81
C HIS A 235 -23.63 -8.73 22.19
N ARG A 236 -23.09 -7.74 22.90
CA ARG A 236 -22.56 -7.95 24.26
C ARG A 236 -23.64 -8.26 25.29
N GLN A 237 -24.83 -7.68 25.13
CA GLN A 237 -25.94 -7.85 26.08
C GLN A 237 -26.66 -9.19 25.90
N TYR A 238 -26.91 -9.61 24.66
CA TYR A 238 -27.75 -10.78 24.36
C TYR A 238 -26.96 -11.98 23.81
N GLY A 239 -25.71 -11.77 23.39
CA GLY A 239 -24.91 -12.77 22.69
C GLY A 239 -25.40 -13.01 21.25
N GLY A 240 -24.55 -13.66 20.44
CA GLY A 240 -24.95 -14.17 19.12
C GLY A 240 -25.25 -13.13 18.04
N PHE A 241 -25.87 -13.57 16.96
CA PHE A 241 -26.19 -12.74 15.81
C PHE A 241 -27.27 -11.71 16.16
N VAL A 242 -27.06 -10.44 15.81
CA VAL A 242 -28.03 -9.37 16.10
C VAL A 242 -28.99 -9.25 14.92
N ASP A 243 -30.28 -9.47 15.17
CA ASP A 243 -31.34 -9.30 14.17
C ASP A 243 -31.43 -7.84 13.68
N THR A 244 -31.71 -7.68 12.38
CA THR A 244 -31.73 -6.36 11.73
C THR A 244 -32.91 -5.52 12.21
N ALA A 245 -34.09 -6.10 12.42
CA ALA A 245 -35.24 -5.34 12.90
C ALA A 245 -35.02 -4.85 14.33
N HIS A 246 -34.45 -5.71 15.19
CA HIS A 246 -34.08 -5.33 16.54
C HIS A 246 -33.02 -4.22 16.57
N TRP A 247 -31.98 -4.33 15.74
CA TRP A 247 -30.95 -3.30 15.62
C TRP A 247 -31.52 -1.94 15.22
N ARG A 248 -32.39 -1.91 14.21
CA ARG A 248 -33.10 -0.68 13.78
C ARG A 248 -33.93 -0.07 14.90
N GLN A 249 -34.73 -0.88 15.59
CA GLN A 249 -35.60 -0.42 16.67
C GLN A 249 -34.83 0.17 17.85
N VAL A 250 -33.71 -0.45 18.24
CA VAL A 250 -32.85 0.07 19.32
C VAL A 250 -32.19 1.37 18.88
N THR A 251 -31.72 1.45 17.64
CA THR A 251 -31.04 2.63 17.09
C THR A 251 -31.98 3.83 17.05
N GLU A 252 -33.22 3.63 16.56
CA GLU A 252 -34.25 4.67 16.56
C GLU A 252 -34.56 5.17 17.98
N ARG A 253 -34.72 4.26 18.95
CA ARG A 253 -34.97 4.64 20.34
C ARG A 253 -33.85 5.49 20.93
N ILE A 254 -32.59 5.14 20.66
CA ILE A 254 -31.42 5.90 21.16
C ILE A 254 -31.39 7.30 20.54
N LEU A 255 -31.62 7.42 19.22
CA LEU A 255 -31.68 8.73 18.55
C LEU A 255 -32.77 9.62 19.14
N ARG A 256 -33.98 9.06 19.32
CA ARG A 256 -35.11 9.80 19.89
C ARG A 256 -34.86 10.23 21.34
N ALA A 257 -34.21 9.38 22.15
CA ALA A 257 -33.85 9.73 23.52
C ALA A 257 -32.84 10.89 23.57
N ARG A 258 -31.81 10.87 22.72
CA ARG A 258 -30.82 11.96 22.61
C ARG A 258 -31.45 13.28 22.21
N ALA A 259 -32.31 13.26 21.18
CA ALA A 259 -33.04 14.45 20.74
C ALA A 259 -33.93 15.05 21.83
N GLN A 260 -34.54 14.20 22.68
CA GLN A 260 -35.31 14.66 23.84
C GLN A 260 -34.41 15.29 24.92
N GLU A 261 -33.26 14.70 25.21
CA GLU A 261 -32.28 15.23 26.18
C GLU A 261 -31.68 16.58 25.73
N GLU A 262 -31.43 16.73 24.42
CA GLU A 262 -30.87 17.94 23.80
C GLU A 262 -31.94 19.01 23.52
N ASN A 263 -33.23 18.68 23.74
CA ASN A 263 -34.38 19.50 23.39
C ASN A 263 -34.39 19.93 21.91
N ASP A 264 -33.84 19.09 21.04
CA ASP A 264 -33.76 19.28 19.59
C ASP A 264 -34.61 18.22 18.87
N ALA A 265 -35.92 18.46 18.83
CA ALA A 265 -36.85 17.63 18.08
C ALA A 265 -36.88 18.00 16.58
N ALA A 266 -36.19 19.06 16.16
CA ALA A 266 -36.25 19.54 14.79
C ALA A 266 -35.42 18.61 13.88
N GLY A 267 -36.08 17.98 12.91
CA GLY A 267 -35.37 17.13 11.94
C GLY A 267 -35.04 15.70 12.42
N ILE A 268 -35.46 15.31 13.64
CA ILE A 268 -35.24 13.96 14.17
C ILE A 268 -35.77 12.85 13.24
N GLU A 269 -36.91 13.04 12.59
CA GLU A 269 -37.45 12.04 11.65
C GLU A 269 -36.55 11.87 10.41
N ALA A 270 -35.98 12.97 9.91
CA ALA A 270 -35.05 12.93 8.79
C ALA A 270 -33.74 12.25 9.20
N GLU A 271 -33.25 12.54 10.41
CA GLU A 271 -32.08 11.89 10.96
C GLU A 271 -32.29 10.38 11.18
N VAL A 272 -33.37 9.98 11.85
CA VAL A 272 -33.74 8.56 12.03
C VAL A 272 -33.79 7.87 10.68
N THR A 273 -34.47 8.46 9.69
CA THR A 273 -34.54 7.91 8.33
C THR A 273 -33.15 7.74 7.72
N ARG A 274 -32.28 8.74 7.84
CA ARG A 274 -30.89 8.70 7.32
C ARG A 274 -30.07 7.61 8.00
N VAL A 275 -30.10 7.51 9.33
CA VAL A 275 -29.33 6.53 10.11
C VAL A 275 -29.83 5.11 9.83
N LEU A 276 -31.15 4.91 9.77
CA LEU A 276 -31.72 3.60 9.45
C LEU A 276 -31.44 3.16 8.01
N LYS A 277 -31.26 4.09 7.06
CA LYS A 277 -30.78 3.75 5.70
C LYS A 277 -29.37 3.16 5.75
N VAL A 278 -28.47 3.71 6.57
CA VAL A 278 -27.10 3.17 6.76
C VAL A 278 -27.12 1.73 7.25
N ILE A 279 -27.98 1.40 8.22
CA ILE A 279 -28.16 0.00 8.67
C ILE A 279 -28.52 -0.91 7.48
N GLY A 280 -29.45 -0.48 6.62
CA GLY A 280 -29.83 -1.23 5.43
C GLY A 280 -28.69 -1.40 4.42
N ARG A 281 -27.81 -0.39 4.28
CA ARG A 281 -26.61 -0.49 3.42
C ARG A 281 -25.63 -1.52 3.96
N ILE A 282 -25.34 -1.45 5.27
CA ILE A 282 -24.44 -2.38 5.93
C ILE A 282 -24.92 -3.82 5.76
N THR A 283 -26.22 -4.10 5.96
CA THR A 283 -26.74 -5.46 5.83
C THR A 283 -26.65 -6.00 4.40
N ARG A 284 -26.81 -5.16 3.38
CA ARG A 284 -26.62 -5.56 1.98
C ARG A 284 -25.16 -5.86 1.64
N TYR A 285 -24.22 -5.03 2.12
CA TYR A 285 -22.79 -5.36 2.00
C TYR A 285 -22.43 -6.64 2.73
N GLU A 286 -22.92 -6.86 3.95
CA GLU A 286 -22.66 -8.11 4.68
C GLU A 286 -23.25 -9.33 3.96
N ALA A 287 -24.44 -9.21 3.37
CA ALA A 287 -25.02 -10.28 2.56
C ALA A 287 -24.13 -10.60 1.35
N ARG A 288 -23.61 -9.57 0.67
CA ARG A 288 -22.66 -9.74 -0.43
C ARG A 288 -21.35 -10.37 0.05
N PHE A 289 -20.80 -9.91 1.17
CA PHE A 289 -19.57 -10.44 1.74
C PHE A 289 -19.70 -11.93 2.09
N ARG A 290 -20.86 -12.37 2.60
CA ARG A 290 -21.14 -13.79 2.83
C ARG A 290 -21.19 -14.57 1.53
N ALA A 291 -21.94 -14.07 0.54
CA ALA A 291 -22.05 -14.72 -0.77
C ALA A 291 -20.69 -14.90 -1.46
N ASP A 292 -19.78 -13.95 -1.29
CA ASP A 292 -18.45 -13.98 -1.92
C ASP A 292 -17.34 -14.61 -1.04
N GLY A 293 -17.68 -15.08 0.16
CA GLY A 293 -16.77 -15.77 1.08
C GLY A 293 -15.85 -14.88 1.93
N LEU A 294 -16.06 -13.56 1.92
CA LEU A 294 -15.29 -12.58 2.71
C LEU A 294 -15.71 -12.56 4.19
N LEU A 295 -16.98 -12.85 4.45
CA LEU A 295 -17.56 -12.91 5.80
C LEU A 295 -18.22 -14.28 6.00
N ALA A 296 -17.94 -14.97 7.10
CA ALA A 296 -18.63 -16.24 7.38
C ALA A 296 -20.13 -16.04 7.67
N GLU A 297 -20.94 -17.07 7.40
CA GLU A 297 -22.41 -17.01 7.47
C GLU A 297 -22.94 -16.51 8.82
N ASP A 298 -22.33 -16.94 9.92
CA ASP A 298 -22.70 -16.60 11.28
C ASP A 298 -22.08 -15.29 11.79
N LYS A 299 -21.36 -14.54 10.93
CA LYS A 299 -20.63 -13.34 11.31
C LYS A 299 -21.29 -12.05 10.81
N GLN A 300 -20.97 -10.97 11.54
CA GLN A 300 -21.35 -9.60 11.26
C GLN A 300 -20.13 -8.71 11.48
N VAL A 301 -19.98 -7.66 10.68
CA VAL A 301 -18.88 -6.70 10.78
C VAL A 301 -18.99 -5.94 12.11
N ARG A 302 -17.90 -5.87 12.87
CA ARG A 302 -17.97 -5.36 14.24
C ARG A 302 -17.72 -3.85 14.33
N SER A 303 -16.90 -3.33 13.44
CA SER A 303 -16.45 -1.94 13.37
C SER A 303 -15.94 -1.68 11.94
N VAL A 304 -15.91 -0.41 11.53
CA VAL A 304 -15.26 0.03 10.28
C VAL A 304 -13.97 0.82 10.52
N LEU A 305 -13.50 0.91 11.77
CA LEU A 305 -12.23 1.57 12.13
C LEU A 305 -10.99 1.05 11.38
N ALA A 306 -11.03 -0.21 10.92
CA ALA A 306 -9.96 -0.80 10.13
C ALA A 306 -9.68 -0.02 8.85
N TRP A 307 -10.70 0.65 8.28
CA TRP A 307 -10.52 1.56 7.14
C TRP A 307 -9.52 2.67 7.42
N ASP A 308 -9.53 3.23 8.63
CA ASP A 308 -8.55 4.23 9.06
C ASP A 308 -7.23 3.58 9.44
N PHE A 309 -7.25 2.48 10.20
CA PHE A 309 -6.02 1.86 10.71
C PHE A 309 -5.15 1.25 9.60
N GLY A 310 -5.77 0.62 8.59
CA GLY A 310 -5.04 0.12 7.42
C GLY A 310 -4.46 1.25 6.58
N ARG A 311 -5.17 2.38 6.45
CA ARG A 311 -4.64 3.60 5.82
C ARG A 311 -3.54 4.25 6.67
N ALA A 312 -3.63 4.21 8.00
CA ALA A 312 -2.60 4.74 8.91
C ALA A 312 -1.26 4.03 8.71
N SER A 313 -1.28 2.71 8.48
CA SER A 313 -0.09 1.93 8.13
C SER A 313 0.55 2.39 6.82
N LYS A 314 -0.26 2.73 5.80
CA LYS A 314 0.22 3.25 4.52
C LYS A 314 0.65 4.73 4.59
N MET A 315 -0.08 5.58 5.29
CA MET A 315 0.22 6.99 5.49
C MET A 315 1.59 7.20 6.14
N ALA A 316 1.97 6.32 7.08
CA ALA A 316 3.31 6.34 7.67
C ALA A 316 4.40 6.17 6.60
N ARG A 317 4.21 5.24 5.65
CA ARG A 317 5.14 4.99 4.55
C ARG A 317 5.12 6.09 3.49
N TRP A 318 3.95 6.62 3.14
CA TRP A 318 3.84 7.76 2.22
C TRP A 318 4.58 8.99 2.74
N GLY A 319 4.46 9.29 4.05
CA GLY A 319 5.23 10.36 4.68
C GLY A 319 6.74 10.19 4.56
N LEU A 320 7.24 8.95 4.68
CA LEU A 320 8.67 8.65 4.51
C LEU A 320 9.11 8.84 3.05
N GLY A 321 8.31 8.32 2.10
CA GLY A 321 8.56 8.46 0.66
C GLY A 321 8.63 9.93 0.23
N ALA A 322 7.76 10.76 0.80
CA ALA A 322 7.69 12.20 0.55
C ALA A 322 8.69 13.05 1.38
N ARG A 323 9.51 12.44 2.25
CA ARG A 323 10.42 13.11 3.19
C ARG A 323 9.74 14.07 4.18
N TYR A 324 8.49 13.77 4.56
CA TYR A 324 7.79 14.47 5.63
C TYR A 324 8.06 13.88 7.02
N CYS A 325 8.52 12.63 7.09
CA CYS A 325 8.94 12.01 8.33
C CYS A 325 10.24 11.21 8.21
N THR A 326 10.86 10.94 9.35
CA THR A 326 12.01 10.04 9.45
C THR A 326 11.57 8.58 9.45
N LEU A 327 12.50 7.66 9.15
CA LEU A 327 12.23 6.22 9.22
C LEU A 327 11.71 5.79 10.60
N ALA A 328 12.31 6.31 11.68
CA ALA A 328 11.91 5.99 13.04
C ALA A 328 10.48 6.46 13.37
N GLU A 329 10.09 7.64 12.88
CA GLU A 329 8.71 8.14 13.05
C GLU A 329 7.71 7.30 12.27
N ALA A 330 8.05 6.92 11.03
CA ALA A 330 7.22 6.05 10.21
C ALA A 330 7.06 4.66 10.85
N GLU A 331 8.14 4.05 11.36
CA GLU A 331 8.10 2.78 12.08
C GLU A 331 7.21 2.86 13.32
N ASN A 332 7.37 3.91 14.13
CA ASN A 332 6.54 4.10 15.31
C ASN A 332 5.04 4.19 14.95
N ALA A 333 4.72 4.95 13.90
CA ALA A 333 3.36 5.09 13.41
C ALA A 333 2.76 3.77 12.90
N VAL A 334 3.55 2.96 12.18
CA VAL A 334 3.16 1.61 11.73
C VAL A 334 2.89 0.69 12.92
N VAL A 335 3.78 0.66 13.92
CA VAL A 335 3.59 -0.15 15.14
C VAL A 335 2.33 0.29 15.89
N ARG A 336 2.07 1.60 15.99
CA ARG A 336 0.83 2.12 16.59
C ARG A 336 -0.41 1.66 15.82
N ALA A 337 -0.39 1.71 14.49
CA ALA A 337 -1.48 1.21 13.64
C ALA A 337 -1.75 -0.29 13.87
N GLY A 338 -0.70 -1.11 13.99
CA GLY A 338 -0.83 -2.52 14.37
C GLY A 338 -1.48 -2.69 15.75
N ARG A 339 -0.98 -1.99 16.76
CA ARG A 339 -1.49 -2.09 18.14
C ARG A 339 -2.96 -1.71 18.26
N ILE A 340 -3.39 -0.60 17.68
CA ILE A 340 -4.80 -0.19 17.73
C ILE A 340 -5.70 -1.15 16.94
N SER A 341 -5.18 -1.77 15.87
CA SER A 341 -5.90 -2.81 15.14
C SER A 341 -6.14 -4.04 16.02
N GLN A 342 -5.11 -4.54 16.70
CA GLN A 342 -5.19 -5.68 17.62
C GLN A 342 -6.15 -5.45 18.81
N LEU A 343 -6.31 -4.19 19.25
CA LEU A 343 -7.24 -3.82 20.32
C LEU A 343 -8.71 -3.85 19.88
N ASN A 344 -8.98 -3.55 18.60
CA ASN A 344 -10.35 -3.39 18.10
C ASN A 344 -10.88 -4.62 17.33
N TYR A 345 -10.00 -5.47 16.81
CA TYR A 345 -10.35 -6.65 16.01
C TYR A 345 -9.76 -7.94 16.59
N ARG A 346 -10.29 -9.10 16.20
CA ARG A 346 -9.89 -10.41 16.77
C ARG A 346 -9.16 -11.33 15.79
N SER A 347 -9.17 -11.02 14.50
CA SER A 347 -8.45 -11.75 13.47
C SER A 347 -8.23 -10.88 12.23
N TRP A 348 -7.40 -11.36 11.29
CA TRP A 348 -7.17 -10.71 10.01
C TRP A 348 -8.44 -10.63 9.17
N GLU A 349 -9.29 -11.65 9.20
CA GLU A 349 -10.57 -11.70 8.48
C GLU A 349 -11.55 -10.65 9.02
N GLU A 350 -11.65 -10.52 10.35
CA GLU A 350 -12.49 -9.47 10.97
C GLU A 350 -11.98 -8.07 10.61
N PHE A 351 -10.66 -7.87 10.65
CA PHE A 351 -10.02 -6.62 10.24
C PHE A 351 -10.30 -6.32 8.76
N SER A 352 -10.16 -7.32 7.89
CA SER A 352 -10.43 -7.19 6.45
C SER A 352 -11.88 -6.81 6.19
N ALA A 353 -12.85 -7.47 6.85
CA ALA A 353 -14.26 -7.17 6.66
C ALA A 353 -14.61 -5.74 7.10
N GLY A 354 -14.02 -5.28 8.22
CA GLY A 354 -14.16 -3.88 8.68
C GLY A 354 -13.54 -2.88 7.71
N TYR A 355 -12.35 -3.17 7.17
CA TYR A 355 -11.67 -2.32 6.20
C TYR A 355 -12.49 -2.15 4.93
N ILE A 356 -12.95 -3.27 4.36
CA ILE A 356 -13.65 -3.30 3.07
C ILE A 356 -15.02 -2.65 3.22
N LEU A 357 -15.76 -2.92 4.31
CA LEU A 357 -17.02 -2.23 4.56
C LEU A 357 -16.83 -0.71 4.68
N GLY A 358 -15.81 -0.26 5.42
CA GLY A 358 -15.52 1.17 5.56
C GLY A 358 -15.20 1.85 4.23
N ARG A 359 -14.41 1.19 3.36
CA ARG A 359 -14.14 1.65 2.00
C ARG A 359 -15.42 1.73 1.15
N CYS A 360 -16.24 0.68 1.15
CA CYS A 360 -17.46 0.63 0.34
C CYS A 360 -18.51 1.65 0.80
N LEU A 361 -18.63 1.90 2.10
CA LEU A 361 -19.51 2.95 2.62
C LEU A 361 -19.05 4.35 2.19
N HIS A 362 -17.75 4.54 1.99
CA HIS A 362 -17.14 5.80 1.59
C HIS A 362 -17.21 6.07 0.08
N PHE A 363 -17.04 5.05 -0.77
CA PHE A 363 -16.90 5.26 -2.23
C PHE A 363 -17.89 4.50 -3.13
N ASP A 364 -18.41 3.35 -2.70
CA ASP A 364 -19.01 2.38 -3.64
C ASP A 364 -20.51 2.62 -3.91
N GLU A 365 -21.22 3.34 -3.03
CA GLU A 365 -22.66 3.62 -3.18
C GLU A 365 -23.56 2.38 -3.43
N GLU A 366 -23.10 1.17 -3.07
CA GLU A 366 -23.77 -0.13 -3.27
C GLU A 366 -23.82 -0.62 -4.73
N GLU A 367 -22.92 -0.11 -5.57
CA GLU A 367 -22.74 -0.61 -6.94
C GLU A 367 -22.06 -2.00 -6.96
N PHE A 368 -21.30 -2.34 -5.91
CA PHE A 368 -20.47 -3.55 -5.84
C PHE A 368 -19.46 -3.63 -7.01
N GLY A 369 -19.01 -2.48 -7.49
CA GLY A 369 -18.09 -2.32 -8.61
C GLY A 369 -16.64 -2.47 -8.18
N ASP A 370 -15.73 -1.80 -8.90
CA ASP A 370 -14.29 -1.93 -8.71
C ASP A 370 -13.85 -1.64 -7.27
N TRP A 371 -14.49 -0.68 -6.59
CA TRP A 371 -14.21 -0.35 -5.18
C TRP A 371 -14.35 -1.54 -4.23
N TYR A 372 -15.28 -2.46 -4.52
CA TYR A 372 -15.49 -3.71 -3.80
C TYR A 372 -14.69 -4.87 -4.39
N GLN A 373 -14.78 -5.11 -5.70
CA GLN A 373 -14.16 -6.27 -6.36
C GLN A 373 -12.64 -6.29 -6.17
N ASP A 374 -11.98 -5.13 -6.29
CA ASP A 374 -10.53 -5.02 -6.12
C ASP A 374 -10.09 -5.43 -4.71
N MET A 375 -10.88 -5.07 -3.70
CA MET A 375 -10.57 -5.42 -2.32
C MET A 375 -10.95 -6.85 -1.98
N LEU A 376 -11.98 -7.40 -2.62
CA LEU A 376 -12.33 -8.81 -2.51
C LEU A 376 -11.20 -9.69 -3.08
N GLU A 377 -10.62 -9.32 -4.22
CA GLU A 377 -9.45 -10.00 -4.78
C GLU A 377 -8.25 -9.90 -3.84
N ALA A 378 -7.93 -8.70 -3.36
CA ALA A 378 -6.84 -8.51 -2.39
C ALA A 378 -7.05 -9.30 -1.09
N HIS A 379 -8.29 -9.36 -0.59
CA HIS A 379 -8.65 -10.17 0.58
C HIS A 379 -8.38 -11.66 0.32
N ARG A 380 -8.85 -12.20 -0.81
CA ARG A 380 -8.64 -13.60 -1.19
C ARG A 380 -7.16 -13.94 -1.22
N ILE A 381 -6.37 -13.14 -1.93
CA ILE A 381 -4.91 -13.29 -1.98
C ILE A 381 -4.33 -13.35 -0.56
N LEU A 382 -4.72 -12.44 0.33
CA LEU A 382 -4.17 -12.38 1.68
C LEU A 382 -4.61 -13.55 2.58
N VAL A 383 -5.79 -14.14 2.38
CA VAL A 383 -6.23 -15.29 3.21
C VAL A 383 -5.88 -16.65 2.61
N THR A 384 -5.44 -16.73 1.34
CA THR A 384 -5.14 -18.01 0.68
C THR A 384 -3.68 -18.20 0.28
N GLU A 385 -2.95 -17.14 -0.08
CA GLU A 385 -1.58 -17.28 -0.58
C GLU A 385 -0.62 -17.72 0.53
N PRO A 386 0.16 -18.81 0.35
CA PRO A 386 1.01 -19.36 1.42
C PRO A 386 2.02 -18.38 2.02
N ASN A 387 2.48 -17.40 1.23
CA ASN A 387 3.45 -16.38 1.65
C ASN A 387 2.80 -15.10 2.19
N SER A 388 1.47 -15.09 2.36
CA SER A 388 0.73 -13.94 2.84
C SER A 388 1.11 -13.59 4.28
N PRO A 389 1.22 -12.29 4.62
CA PRO A 389 1.38 -11.88 6.01
C PRO A 389 0.23 -12.35 6.90
N TRP A 390 -0.99 -12.50 6.39
CA TRP A 390 -2.14 -12.88 7.23
C TRP A 390 -2.15 -14.37 7.59
N LEU A 391 -1.39 -15.20 6.88
CA LEU A 391 -1.18 -16.61 7.24
C LEU A 391 0.08 -16.83 8.08
N ASN A 392 1.08 -15.95 7.97
CA ASN A 392 2.40 -16.13 8.58
C ASN A 392 2.65 -15.22 9.80
N ILE A 393 1.85 -14.17 9.99
CA ILE A 393 1.92 -13.28 11.16
C ILE A 393 0.69 -13.54 12.02
N PRO A 394 0.86 -14.03 13.25
CA PRO A 394 -0.28 -14.26 14.13
C PRO A 394 -0.97 -12.93 14.46
N TRP A 395 -2.28 -12.99 14.64
CA TRP A 395 -3.04 -11.81 15.04
C TRP A 395 -2.65 -11.32 16.45
N ARG A 396 -2.30 -12.22 17.37
CA ARG A 396 -1.87 -11.93 18.74
C ARG A 396 -0.51 -12.53 19.05
#